data_AF-A0A960UB29-F1
#
_entry.id   AF-A0A960UB29-F1
#
_cell.length_a   1.000
_cell.length_b   1.000
_cell.length_c   1.000
_cell.angle_alpha   90.00
_cell.angle_beta   90.00
_cell.angle_gamma   90.00
#
_symmetry.space_group_name_H-M   'P 1'
#
loop_
_entity.id
_entity.type
_entity.pdbx_description
1 polymer ?
#
loop_
_entity_poly.entity_id
_entity_poly.type
_entity_poly.pdbx_seq_one_letter_code
_entity_poly.pdbx_strand_id
1 'polypeptide(L)'
;MENIELSYILNGKLEKTGFQVGEEGEFRSKDGFFILKSRSLVNRFQGQHISLSLHFSGQNPGASSLELETLKVDIKAPRLQSALVFQQGYQSWSFSVAYQHTERDLSPALEFLRYNEENVYTHHSGKFGDFQTEGFMALYSEKDKKGLLVGASSADGPNQTYRVLYKPNGEIHSLSVSFGLYCNREVNVNAKLDLGSLDTYEFKISPEEALENFARFSSEKYARPTREMPTPRGWCSWYYYYTEINEDVILNNLRLLQEKQPGLEFFQIDDGYQKEIGDWLLFN
;
A
#
# COMPACT_ATOMS: atom_id res chain seq x y z
N MET A 1 -17.29 -9.08 -0.42
CA MET A 1 -16.34 -9.86 -1.23
C MET A 1 -17.16 -10.72 -2.17
N GLU A 2 -16.89 -10.66 -3.47
CA GLU A 2 -17.69 -11.38 -4.48
C GLU A 2 -16.92 -12.56 -5.06
N ASN A 3 -15.76 -12.31 -5.65
CA ASN A 3 -14.84 -13.32 -6.13
C ASN A 3 -13.50 -13.25 -5.39
N ILE A 4 -12.92 -14.42 -5.12
CA ILE A 4 -11.64 -14.54 -4.43
C ILE A 4 -10.78 -15.54 -5.20
N GLU A 5 -9.57 -15.14 -5.55
CA GLU A 5 -8.58 -15.95 -6.27
C GLU A 5 -7.24 -15.88 -5.53
N LEU A 6 -6.63 -17.03 -5.28
CA LEU A 6 -5.27 -17.14 -4.77
C LEU A 6 -4.36 -17.68 -5.88
N SER A 7 -3.26 -16.99 -6.13
CA SER A 7 -2.13 -17.49 -6.90
C SER A 7 -1.03 -17.95 -5.95
N TYR A 8 -0.41 -19.09 -6.25
CA TYR A 8 0.64 -19.69 -5.44
C TYR A 8 1.57 -20.54 -6.32
N ILE A 9 2.80 -20.76 -5.89
CA ILE A 9 3.76 -21.64 -6.56
C ILE A 9 3.81 -22.95 -5.79
N LEU A 10 3.51 -24.05 -6.50
CA LEU A 10 3.61 -25.41 -5.97
C LEU A 10 4.67 -26.17 -6.76
N ASN A 11 5.73 -26.61 -6.08
CA ASN A 11 6.86 -27.32 -6.69
C ASN A 11 7.43 -26.57 -7.93
N GLY A 12 7.57 -25.24 -7.82
CA GLY A 12 8.10 -24.38 -8.89
C GLY A 12 7.13 -24.07 -10.03
N LYS A 13 5.85 -24.46 -9.93
CA LYS A 13 4.82 -24.13 -10.92
C LYS A 13 3.79 -23.18 -10.35
N LEU A 14 3.47 -22.13 -11.09
CA LEU A 14 2.39 -21.19 -10.75
C LEU A 14 1.02 -21.86 -10.93
N GLU A 15 0.27 -21.91 -9.85
CA GLU A 15 -1.08 -22.44 -9.76
C GLU A 15 -2.05 -21.34 -9.32
N LYS A 16 -3.34 -21.54 -9.60
CA LYS A 16 -4.42 -20.64 -9.20
C LYS A 16 -5.62 -21.40 -8.68
N THR A 17 -6.22 -20.92 -7.60
CA THR A 17 -7.48 -21.45 -7.09
C THR A 17 -8.46 -20.33 -6.77
N GLY A 18 -9.73 -20.54 -7.13
CA GLY A 18 -10.83 -19.73 -6.62
C GLY A 18 -11.32 -20.25 -5.28
N PHE A 19 -12.13 -19.45 -4.58
CA PHE A 19 -12.79 -19.87 -3.35
C PHE A 19 -14.31 -19.99 -3.51
N GLN A 20 -14.91 -20.85 -2.70
CA GLN A 20 -16.34 -21.02 -2.54
C GLN A 20 -16.75 -20.65 -1.11
N VAL A 21 -17.96 -20.10 -0.97
CA VAL A 21 -18.51 -19.71 0.33
C VAL A 21 -18.73 -20.96 1.18
N GLY A 22 -18.19 -20.96 2.40
CA GLY A 22 -18.43 -21.97 3.42
C GLY A 22 -19.44 -21.47 4.46
N GLU A 23 -19.28 -21.93 5.70
CA GLU A 23 -20.09 -21.49 6.85
C GLU A 23 -19.43 -20.30 7.57
N GLU A 24 -20.23 -19.44 8.22
CA GLU A 24 -19.76 -18.41 9.17
C GLU A 24 -18.58 -17.52 8.72
N GLY A 25 -18.63 -16.98 7.49
CA GLY A 25 -17.60 -16.06 7.00
C GLY A 25 -16.29 -16.76 6.57
N GLU A 26 -16.31 -18.09 6.46
CA GLU A 26 -15.24 -18.87 5.85
C GLU A 26 -15.44 -19.03 4.34
N PHE A 27 -14.33 -19.09 3.61
CA PHE A 27 -14.27 -19.43 2.20
C PHE A 27 -13.25 -20.56 2.02
N ARG A 28 -13.60 -21.59 1.25
CA ARG A 28 -12.75 -22.76 1.01
C ARG A 28 -12.26 -22.75 -0.43
N SER A 29 -10.97 -22.98 -0.64
CA SER A 29 -10.42 -23.06 -1.99
C SER A 29 -10.94 -24.31 -2.72
N LYS A 30 -11.13 -24.20 -4.04
CA LYS A 30 -11.65 -25.31 -4.87
C LYS A 30 -10.72 -26.52 -4.92
N ASP A 31 -9.42 -26.31 -4.74
CA ASP A 31 -8.41 -27.37 -4.62
C ASP A 31 -8.33 -28.00 -3.22
N GLY A 32 -9.05 -27.44 -2.23
CA GLY A 32 -9.12 -27.95 -0.86
C GLY A 32 -7.91 -27.61 0.03
N PHE A 33 -6.96 -26.83 -0.46
CA PHE A 33 -5.72 -26.51 0.26
C PHE A 33 -5.88 -25.37 1.28
N PHE A 34 -6.76 -24.41 1.03
CA PHE A 34 -6.82 -23.17 1.79
C PHE A 34 -8.21 -22.86 2.33
N ILE A 35 -8.22 -22.28 3.52
CA ILE A 35 -9.42 -21.70 4.15
C ILE A 35 -9.12 -20.23 4.42
N LEU A 36 -9.85 -19.34 3.76
CA LEU A 36 -9.84 -17.92 4.07
C LEU A 36 -10.96 -17.65 5.07
N LYS A 37 -10.61 -17.12 6.24
CA LYS A 37 -11.58 -16.68 7.25
C LYS A 37 -11.72 -15.18 7.19
N SER A 38 -12.95 -14.70 7.20
CA SER A 38 -13.27 -13.28 7.27
C SER A 38 -14.14 -12.97 8.48
N ARG A 39 -13.85 -11.85 9.14
CA ARG A 39 -14.72 -11.30 10.18
C ARG A 39 -15.02 -9.86 9.83
N SER A 40 -16.29 -9.54 9.66
CA SER A 40 -16.75 -8.19 9.34
C SER A 40 -17.40 -7.55 10.56
N LEU A 41 -17.06 -6.30 10.82
CA LEU A 41 -17.66 -5.43 11.83
C LEU A 41 -18.03 -4.10 11.16
N VAL A 42 -19.10 -3.46 11.64
CA VAL A 42 -19.39 -2.08 11.21
C VAL A 42 -18.35 -1.17 11.85
N ASN A 43 -17.66 -0.38 11.03
CA ASN A 43 -16.70 0.58 11.54
C ASN A 43 -17.41 1.88 11.97
N ARG A 44 -16.69 2.73 12.70
CA ARG A 44 -17.23 3.97 13.29
C ARG A 44 -17.77 4.99 12.27
N PHE A 45 -17.49 4.78 10.98
CA PHE A 45 -17.94 5.64 9.88
C PHE A 45 -19.04 5.00 9.04
N GLN A 46 -19.80 4.04 9.60
CA GLN A 46 -20.86 3.30 8.91
C GLN A 46 -20.37 2.48 7.71
N GLY A 47 -19.06 2.26 7.60
CA GLY A 47 -18.44 1.35 6.65
C GLY A 47 -18.19 -0.02 7.25
N GLN A 48 -17.38 -0.85 6.58
CA GLN A 48 -17.01 -2.18 7.07
C GLN A 48 -15.53 -2.22 7.46
N HIS A 49 -15.24 -2.84 8.59
CA HIS A 49 -13.91 -3.32 8.96
C HIS A 49 -13.90 -4.83 8.76
N ILE A 50 -13.12 -5.33 7.81
CA ILE A 50 -13.02 -6.75 7.50
C ILE A 50 -11.62 -7.22 7.87
N SER A 51 -11.50 -8.12 8.85
CA SER A 51 -10.23 -8.82 9.10
C SER A 51 -10.19 -10.14 8.35
N LEU A 52 -9.04 -10.45 7.76
CA LEU A 52 -8.84 -11.61 6.91
C LEU A 52 -7.67 -12.46 7.41
N SER A 53 -7.85 -13.78 7.45
CA SER A 53 -6.75 -14.71 7.72
C SER A 53 -6.83 -15.91 6.79
N LEU A 54 -5.69 -16.28 6.21
CA LEU A 54 -5.57 -17.43 5.33
C LEU A 54 -4.96 -18.59 6.11
N HIS A 55 -5.62 -19.75 6.09
CA HIS A 55 -5.19 -20.96 6.77
C HIS A 55 -4.90 -22.01 5.72
N PHE A 56 -3.73 -22.64 5.82
CA PHE A 56 -3.38 -23.78 4.96
C PHE A 56 -3.86 -25.08 5.63
N SER A 57 -4.93 -25.67 5.11
CA SER A 57 -5.69 -26.74 5.76
C SER A 57 -5.36 -28.16 5.29
N GLY A 58 -4.43 -28.34 4.34
CA GLY A 58 -4.12 -29.65 3.76
C GLY A 58 -2.63 -29.89 3.57
N GLN A 59 -2.21 -31.16 3.59
CA GLN A 59 -0.94 -31.59 3.01
C GLN A 59 -1.21 -32.12 1.60
N ASN A 60 -0.46 -31.64 0.62
CA ASN A 60 -0.31 -32.38 -0.62
C ASN A 60 0.81 -33.41 -0.41
N PRO A 61 0.56 -34.74 -0.55
CA PRO A 61 1.56 -35.79 -0.30
C PRO A 61 2.82 -35.71 -1.19
N GLY A 62 2.84 -34.85 -2.22
CA GLY A 62 3.99 -34.63 -3.11
C GLY A 62 4.48 -33.18 -3.20
N ALA A 63 4.04 -32.28 -2.32
CA ALA A 63 4.56 -30.91 -2.26
C ALA A 63 5.89 -30.87 -1.51
N SER A 64 6.97 -30.52 -2.20
CA SER A 64 8.27 -30.23 -1.58
C SER A 64 8.39 -28.75 -1.18
N SER A 65 7.70 -27.84 -1.89
CA SER A 65 7.66 -26.42 -1.59
C SER A 65 6.32 -25.79 -1.97
N LEU A 66 5.87 -24.82 -1.16
CA LEU A 66 4.65 -24.03 -1.39
C LEU A 66 4.94 -22.56 -1.05
N GLU A 67 4.84 -21.69 -2.05
CA GLU A 67 5.03 -20.25 -1.92
C GLU A 67 3.72 -19.54 -2.31
N LEU A 68 3.32 -18.53 -1.54
CA LEU A 68 2.10 -17.77 -1.85
C LEU A 68 2.48 -16.51 -2.63
N GLU A 69 1.74 -16.23 -3.69
CA GLU A 69 2.01 -15.08 -4.55
C GLU A 69 1.07 -13.92 -4.23
N THR A 70 -0.22 -14.11 -4.50
CA THR A 70 -1.21 -13.03 -4.40
C THR A 70 -2.58 -13.59 -4.10
N LEU A 71 -3.24 -13.04 -3.09
CA LEU A 71 -4.67 -13.21 -2.91
C LEU A 71 -5.38 -12.00 -3.47
N LYS A 72 -6.23 -12.19 -4.47
CA LYS A 72 -7.10 -11.15 -5.03
C LYS A 72 -8.52 -11.31 -4.52
N VAL A 73 -9.13 -10.21 -4.11
CA VAL A 73 -10.50 -10.14 -3.65
C VAL A 73 -11.24 -9.04 -4.41
N ASP A 74 -12.33 -9.40 -5.09
CA ASP A 74 -13.24 -8.44 -5.69
C ASP A 74 -14.12 -7.80 -4.61
N ILE A 75 -14.12 -6.47 -4.59
CA ILE A 75 -14.87 -5.64 -3.66
C ILE A 75 -16.10 -5.11 -4.38
N LYS A 76 -17.25 -5.18 -3.72
CA LYS A 76 -18.48 -4.62 -4.24
C LYS A 76 -18.34 -3.10 -4.33
N ALA A 77 -18.21 -2.58 -5.55
CA ALA A 77 -18.16 -1.13 -5.78
C ALA A 77 -19.57 -0.51 -5.66
N PRO A 78 -19.72 0.66 -5.02
CA PRO A 78 -20.94 1.42 -5.10
C PRO A 78 -21.15 1.93 -6.52
N ARG A 79 -22.40 2.19 -6.89
CA ARG A 79 -22.69 2.90 -8.14
C ARG A 79 -22.22 4.34 -8.00
N LEU A 80 -21.11 4.64 -8.66
CA LEU A 80 -20.52 5.97 -8.82
C LEU A 80 -20.31 6.23 -10.31
N GLN A 81 -20.80 7.37 -10.78
CA GLN A 81 -20.70 7.79 -12.16
C GLN A 81 -19.53 8.75 -12.36
N SER A 82 -18.61 8.41 -13.24
CA SER A 82 -17.46 9.25 -13.60
C SER A 82 -16.64 9.70 -12.39
N ALA A 83 -16.50 8.81 -11.40
CA ALA A 83 -15.75 9.11 -10.19
C ALA A 83 -14.27 9.36 -10.49
N LEU A 84 -13.70 10.39 -9.88
CA LEU A 84 -12.26 10.56 -9.78
C LEU A 84 -11.69 9.44 -8.91
N VAL A 85 -10.52 8.93 -9.28
CA VAL A 85 -9.72 8.04 -8.45
C VAL A 85 -8.50 8.78 -7.96
N PHE A 86 -8.33 8.86 -6.64
CA PHE A 86 -7.06 9.27 -6.03
C PHE A 86 -6.15 8.05 -5.95
N GLN A 87 -5.10 8.06 -6.77
CA GLN A 87 -4.00 7.11 -6.71
C GLN A 87 -3.02 7.58 -5.63
N GLN A 88 -2.73 6.70 -4.69
CA GLN A 88 -1.68 6.80 -3.71
C GLN A 88 -0.48 5.96 -4.17
N GLY A 89 0.68 6.61 -4.26
CA GLY A 89 1.94 5.95 -4.59
C GLY A 89 2.46 5.04 -3.47
N TYR A 90 3.35 4.11 -3.85
CA TYR A 90 3.90 3.08 -2.96
C TYR A 90 4.76 3.64 -1.81
N GLN A 91 5.64 4.59 -2.14
CA GLN A 91 6.66 5.11 -1.24
C GLN A 91 6.86 6.62 -1.44
N SER A 92 7.79 7.22 -0.70
CA SER A 92 7.99 8.67 -0.61
C SER A 92 8.20 9.40 -1.95
N TRP A 93 8.85 8.76 -2.93
CA TRP A 93 9.06 9.33 -4.27
C TRP A 93 8.02 8.90 -5.30
N SER A 94 7.06 8.07 -4.90
CA SER A 94 5.96 7.67 -5.77
C SER A 94 4.97 8.80 -5.96
N PHE A 95 4.39 8.88 -7.16
CA PHE A 95 3.33 9.84 -7.45
C PHE A 95 2.05 9.50 -6.68
N SER A 96 1.42 10.54 -6.10
CA SER A 96 0.04 10.50 -5.64
C SER A 96 -0.76 11.58 -6.34
N VAL A 97 -1.83 11.20 -7.04
CA VAL A 97 -2.56 12.08 -7.96
C VAL A 97 -4.00 11.61 -8.17
N ALA A 98 -4.89 12.55 -8.48
CA ALA A 98 -6.27 12.26 -8.85
C ALA A 98 -6.43 12.14 -10.37
N TYR A 99 -7.01 11.03 -10.84
CA TYR A 99 -7.30 10.78 -12.25
C TYR A 99 -8.80 10.73 -12.55
N GLN A 100 -9.14 11.15 -13.76
CA GLN A 100 -10.41 10.87 -14.42
C GLN A 100 -10.34 9.53 -15.16
N HIS A 101 -11.49 8.86 -15.30
CA HIS A 101 -11.62 7.61 -16.07
C HIS A 101 -11.15 7.69 -17.54
N THR A 102 -10.99 8.89 -18.11
CA THR A 102 -10.49 9.14 -19.47
C THR A 102 -8.97 9.32 -19.54
N GLU A 103 -8.26 9.16 -18.42
CA GLU A 103 -6.80 9.28 -18.34
C GLU A 103 -6.14 7.89 -18.28
N ARG A 104 -4.80 7.88 -18.31
CA ARG A 104 -3.98 6.65 -18.29
C ARG A 104 -3.03 6.68 -17.11
N ASP A 105 -2.97 5.57 -16.40
CA ASP A 105 -2.00 5.27 -15.36
C ASP A 105 -0.71 4.72 -15.99
N LEU A 106 0.30 5.57 -16.17
CA LEU A 106 1.52 5.25 -16.91
C LEU A 106 2.72 5.15 -15.96
N SER A 107 3.37 3.99 -15.96
CA SER A 107 4.68 3.85 -15.33
C SER A 107 5.76 4.70 -16.02
N PRO A 108 6.82 5.10 -15.29
CA PRO A 108 8.01 5.69 -15.87
C PRO A 108 8.53 4.90 -17.08
N ALA A 109 8.90 5.63 -18.13
CA ALA A 109 9.41 5.03 -19.36
C ALA A 109 10.76 4.33 -19.15
N LEU A 110 11.58 4.86 -18.22
CA LEU A 110 12.87 4.28 -17.86
C LEU A 110 12.66 3.25 -16.74
N GLU A 111 13.01 1.99 -17.01
CA GLU A 111 12.75 0.87 -16.10
C GLU A 111 13.40 1.04 -14.72
N PHE A 112 14.62 1.59 -14.65
CA PHE A 112 15.30 1.80 -13.38
C PHE A 112 14.57 2.78 -12.45
N LEU A 113 13.80 3.73 -12.99
CA LEU A 113 13.00 4.65 -12.18
C LEU A 113 11.85 3.91 -11.50
N ARG A 114 11.33 2.81 -12.06
CA ARG A 114 10.25 2.03 -11.44
C ARG A 114 10.69 1.39 -10.13
N TYR A 115 11.96 1.01 -10.00
CA TYR A 115 12.52 0.51 -8.73
C TYR A 115 12.59 1.60 -7.65
N ASN A 116 12.65 2.87 -8.04
CA ASN A 116 12.78 4.01 -7.14
C ASN A 116 11.47 4.76 -6.92
N GLU A 117 10.50 4.64 -7.82
CA GLU A 117 9.27 5.45 -7.85
C GLU A 117 8.00 4.62 -7.76
N GLU A 118 8.05 3.29 -7.95
CA GLU A 118 6.85 2.44 -7.96
C GLU A 118 7.04 1.16 -7.14
N ASN A 119 5.93 0.47 -6.88
CA ASN A 119 5.98 -0.91 -6.47
C ASN A 119 6.24 -1.77 -7.71
N VAL A 120 7.40 -2.43 -7.79
CA VAL A 120 7.77 -3.27 -8.95
C VAL A 120 6.82 -4.45 -9.20
N TYR A 121 6.04 -4.84 -8.18
CA TYR A 121 5.02 -5.88 -8.28
C TYR A 121 3.66 -5.35 -8.78
N THR A 122 3.50 -4.03 -8.89
CA THR A 122 2.28 -3.38 -9.38
C THR A 122 2.42 -3.12 -10.88
N HIS A 123 1.72 -3.92 -11.67
CA HIS A 123 1.79 -3.84 -13.12
C HIS A 123 0.75 -2.87 -13.68
N HIS A 124 1.09 -1.58 -13.71
CA HIS A 124 0.25 -0.54 -14.33
C HIS A 124 0.05 -0.83 -15.82
N SER A 125 -1.21 -0.87 -16.27
CA SER A 125 -1.53 -1.34 -17.63
C SER A 125 -1.36 -0.25 -18.69
N GLY A 126 -1.32 1.03 -18.30
CA GLY A 126 -1.31 2.16 -19.23
C GLY A 126 -2.60 2.35 -20.02
N LYS A 127 -3.65 1.58 -19.73
CA LYS A 127 -4.94 1.67 -20.44
C LYS A 127 -5.82 2.75 -19.82
N PHE A 128 -6.70 3.32 -20.65
CA PHE A 128 -7.70 4.26 -20.18
C PHE A 128 -8.64 3.62 -19.17
N GLY A 129 -8.88 4.30 -18.06
CA GLY A 129 -9.83 3.84 -17.06
C GLY A 129 -9.35 2.66 -16.21
N ASP A 130 -8.06 2.36 -16.18
CA ASP A 130 -7.47 1.26 -15.41
C ASP A 130 -6.40 1.81 -14.48
N PHE A 131 -6.73 1.88 -13.19
CA PHE A 131 -5.89 2.54 -12.20
C PHE A 131 -5.59 1.59 -11.05
N GLN A 132 -4.35 1.64 -10.57
CA GLN A 132 -3.90 0.91 -9.39
C GLN A 132 -3.33 1.86 -8.35
N THR A 133 -3.47 1.52 -7.07
CA THR A 133 -3.04 2.36 -5.94
C THR A 133 -2.60 1.50 -4.77
N GLU A 134 -1.68 2.03 -3.98
CA GLU A 134 -1.02 1.31 -2.89
C GLU A 134 -1.58 1.74 -1.53
N GLY A 135 -1.84 0.77 -0.66
CA GLY A 135 -2.29 0.99 0.72
C GLY A 135 -3.77 1.39 0.86
N PHE A 136 -4.25 2.34 0.05
CA PHE A 136 -5.67 2.73 -0.03
C PHE A 136 -6.03 3.32 -1.40
N MET A 137 -7.34 3.39 -1.66
CA MET A 137 -7.96 4.05 -2.80
C MET A 137 -9.08 4.96 -2.30
N ALA A 138 -9.16 6.19 -2.84
CA ALA A 138 -10.34 7.03 -2.68
C ALA A 138 -10.99 7.28 -4.05
N LEU A 139 -12.29 7.04 -4.14
CA LEU A 139 -13.13 7.28 -5.31
C LEU A 139 -14.14 8.35 -4.95
N TYR A 140 -14.32 9.37 -5.79
CA TYR A 140 -15.31 10.41 -5.54
C TYR A 140 -16.05 10.82 -6.81
N SER A 141 -17.37 10.80 -6.75
CA SER A 141 -18.24 11.27 -7.83
C SER A 141 -18.82 12.64 -7.48
N GLU A 142 -18.37 13.66 -8.21
CA GLU A 142 -18.95 15.01 -8.14
C GLU A 142 -20.43 15.02 -8.52
N LYS A 143 -20.82 14.17 -9.48
CA LYS A 143 -22.20 14.05 -9.95
C LYS A 143 -23.11 13.47 -8.86
N ASP A 144 -22.64 12.44 -8.16
CA ASP A 144 -23.43 11.74 -7.15
C ASP A 144 -23.27 12.34 -5.75
N LYS A 145 -22.32 13.27 -5.57
CA LYS A 145 -21.95 13.89 -4.27
C LYS A 145 -21.68 12.87 -3.18
N LYS A 146 -20.96 11.81 -3.56
CA LYS A 146 -20.55 10.73 -2.67
C LYS A 146 -19.28 10.06 -3.18
N GLY A 147 -18.60 9.37 -2.27
CA GLY A 147 -17.40 8.62 -2.57
C GLY A 147 -17.28 7.32 -1.78
N LEU A 148 -16.24 6.57 -2.11
CA LEU A 148 -15.80 5.37 -1.41
C LEU A 148 -14.31 5.52 -1.13
N LEU A 149 -13.93 5.34 0.13
CA LEU A 149 -12.56 5.05 0.49
C LEU A 149 -12.46 3.57 0.83
N VAL A 150 -11.42 2.90 0.30
CA VAL A 150 -11.11 1.52 0.62
C VAL A 150 -9.62 1.39 0.89
N GLY A 151 -9.23 0.79 2.00
CA GLY A 151 -7.83 0.83 2.43
C GLY A 151 -7.57 -0.03 3.65
N ALA A 152 -6.29 -0.29 3.93
CA ALA A 152 -5.89 -0.93 5.17
C ALA A 152 -5.81 0.12 6.29
N SER A 153 -6.60 -0.01 7.35
CA SER A 153 -6.43 0.83 8.54
C SER A 153 -5.28 0.38 9.45
N SER A 154 -4.73 -0.80 9.18
CA SER A 154 -3.47 -1.27 9.74
C SER A 154 -2.46 -1.63 8.66
N ALA A 155 -1.24 -1.13 8.80
CA ALA A 155 0.01 -1.71 8.29
C ALA A 155 0.37 -3.11 8.86
N ASP A 156 -0.53 -3.76 9.60
CA ASP A 156 -0.35 -5.14 10.05
C ASP A 156 -0.84 -6.04 8.92
N GLY A 157 0.08 -6.66 8.17
CA GLY A 157 -0.25 -7.56 7.07
C GLY A 157 0.60 -7.34 5.81
N PRO A 158 0.33 -8.12 4.74
CA PRO A 158 0.97 -7.95 3.45
C PRO A 158 0.61 -6.62 2.80
N ASN A 159 1.42 -6.19 1.83
CA ASN A 159 1.11 -5.03 1.01
C ASN A 159 -0.24 -5.21 0.30
N GLN A 160 -1.03 -4.15 0.22
CA GLN A 160 -2.34 -4.15 -0.42
C GLN A 160 -2.37 -3.18 -1.59
N THR A 161 -2.62 -3.72 -2.78
CA THR A 161 -2.78 -2.93 -4.01
C THR A 161 -4.23 -2.99 -4.45
N TYR A 162 -4.83 -1.83 -4.67
CA TYR A 162 -6.23 -1.70 -5.09
C TYR A 162 -6.28 -1.37 -6.57
N ARG A 163 -7.24 -1.97 -7.29
CA ARG A 163 -7.45 -1.72 -8.72
C ARG A 163 -8.90 -1.38 -9.01
N VAL A 164 -9.11 -0.32 -9.78
CA VAL A 164 -10.41 0.08 -10.30
C VAL A 164 -10.37 0.06 -11.83
N LEU A 165 -11.37 -0.58 -12.43
CA LEU A 165 -11.61 -0.55 -13.87
C LEU A 165 -12.88 0.26 -14.14
N TYR A 166 -12.80 1.20 -15.07
CA TYR A 166 -13.93 1.96 -15.57
C TYR A 166 -14.38 1.44 -16.94
N LYS A 167 -15.68 1.52 -17.20
CA LYS A 167 -16.22 1.46 -18.55
C LYS A 167 -15.97 2.81 -19.26
N PRO A 168 -16.00 2.85 -20.60
CA PRO A 168 -15.86 4.10 -21.35
C PRO A 168 -16.89 5.18 -21.02
N ASN A 169 -18.05 4.80 -20.48
CA ASN A 169 -19.09 5.74 -20.05
C ASN A 169 -18.85 6.31 -18.64
N GLY A 170 -17.76 5.96 -17.97
CA GLY A 170 -17.41 6.42 -16.63
C GLY A 170 -18.03 5.63 -15.47
N GLU A 171 -18.79 4.56 -15.74
CA GLU A 171 -19.21 3.65 -14.68
C GLU A 171 -18.04 2.78 -14.21
N ILE A 172 -17.96 2.52 -12.90
CA ILE A 172 -17.03 1.52 -12.38
C ILE A 172 -17.47 0.13 -12.87
N HIS A 173 -16.59 -0.54 -13.60
CA HIS A 173 -16.76 -1.92 -14.03
C HIS A 173 -16.41 -2.91 -12.92
N SER A 174 -15.27 -2.72 -12.26
CA SER A 174 -14.83 -3.56 -11.15
C SER A 174 -13.92 -2.81 -10.19
N LEU A 175 -13.90 -3.28 -8.94
CA LEU A 175 -13.01 -2.85 -7.87
C LEU A 175 -12.46 -4.09 -7.19
N SER A 176 -11.14 -4.15 -6.98
CA SER A 176 -10.50 -5.30 -6.34
C SER A 176 -9.33 -4.85 -5.48
N VAL A 177 -8.98 -5.67 -4.48
CA VAL A 177 -7.74 -5.57 -3.70
C VAL A 177 -6.91 -6.83 -3.93
N SER A 178 -5.60 -6.66 -4.03
CA SER A 178 -4.61 -7.71 -4.12
C SER A 178 -3.70 -7.63 -2.91
N PHE A 179 -3.61 -8.72 -2.15
CA PHE A 179 -2.68 -8.88 -1.03
C PHE A 179 -1.40 -9.55 -1.55
N GLY A 180 -0.29 -8.83 -1.49
CA GLY A 180 1.02 -9.31 -1.95
C GLY A 180 1.68 -10.25 -0.94
N LEU A 181 1.71 -11.55 -1.25
CA LEU A 181 2.20 -12.60 -0.34
C LEU A 181 3.62 -13.07 -0.67
N TYR A 182 4.22 -12.52 -1.72
CA TYR A 182 5.55 -12.84 -2.27
C TYR A 182 6.71 -12.70 -1.27
N CYS A 183 6.55 -11.94 -0.19
CA CYS A 183 7.59 -11.81 0.85
C CYS A 183 7.61 -12.97 1.87
N ASN A 184 6.72 -13.97 1.74
CA ASN A 184 6.62 -15.07 2.69
C ASN A 184 7.28 -16.35 2.17
N ARG A 185 8.32 -16.75 2.92
CA ARG A 185 8.99 -18.05 2.91
C ARG A 185 7.97 -19.21 2.93
N GLU A 186 8.37 -20.35 2.38
CA GLU A 186 7.61 -21.61 2.32
C GLU A 186 6.56 -21.74 3.43
N VAL A 187 5.30 -21.88 3.03
CA VAL A 187 4.19 -21.94 3.97
C VAL A 187 4.06 -23.35 4.51
N ASN A 188 4.35 -23.49 5.81
CA ASN A 188 4.15 -24.75 6.53
C ASN A 188 2.67 -25.13 6.59
N VAL A 189 2.41 -26.42 6.58
CA VAL A 189 1.07 -27.00 6.82
C VAL A 189 0.52 -26.49 8.15
N ASN A 190 -0.77 -26.12 8.16
CA ASN A 190 -1.46 -25.50 9.30
C ASN A 190 -0.97 -24.09 9.66
N ALA A 191 -0.14 -23.46 8.82
CA ALA A 191 0.18 -22.06 9.00
C ALA A 191 -1.09 -21.21 8.86
N LYS A 192 -1.18 -20.23 9.75
CA LYS A 192 -2.16 -19.15 9.71
C LYS A 192 -1.43 -17.88 9.34
N LEU A 193 -1.80 -17.29 8.21
CA LEU A 193 -1.32 -16.00 7.78
C LEU A 193 -2.39 -14.94 8.08
N ASP A 194 -2.02 -13.93 8.84
CA ASP A 194 -2.84 -12.73 9.03
C ASP A 194 -2.67 -11.82 7.80
N LEU A 195 -3.77 -11.51 7.13
CA LEU A 195 -3.79 -10.65 5.95
C LEU A 195 -4.10 -9.20 6.30
N GLY A 196 -4.28 -8.90 7.58
CA GLY A 196 -4.63 -7.58 8.06
C GLY A 196 -6.09 -7.24 7.88
N SER A 197 -6.38 -5.94 7.84
CA SER A 197 -7.72 -5.42 7.62
C SER A 197 -7.91 -4.84 6.22
N LEU A 198 -9.16 -4.96 5.77
CA LEU A 198 -9.71 -4.26 4.63
C LEU A 198 -10.87 -3.40 5.15
N ASP A 199 -10.69 -2.09 5.10
CA ASP A 199 -11.68 -1.12 5.55
C ASP A 199 -12.34 -0.47 4.36
N THR A 200 -13.67 -0.36 4.41
CA THR A 200 -14.44 0.43 3.46
C THR A 200 -15.13 1.58 4.19
N TYR A 201 -15.23 2.72 3.52
CA TYR A 201 -15.91 3.90 4.04
C TYR A 201 -16.62 4.62 2.90
N GLU A 202 -17.95 4.52 2.86
CA GLU A 202 -18.76 5.36 1.97
C GLU A 202 -19.01 6.72 2.62
N PHE A 203 -18.82 7.79 1.86
CA PHE A 203 -18.88 9.14 2.39
C PHE A 203 -19.64 10.11 1.48
N LYS A 204 -20.18 11.18 2.07
CA LYS A 204 -20.87 12.29 1.37
C LYS A 204 -20.26 13.68 1.68
N ILE A 205 -19.20 13.68 2.49
CA ILE A 205 -18.36 14.85 2.79
C ILE A 205 -17.35 15.08 1.65
N SER A 206 -16.48 16.08 1.78
CA SER A 206 -15.42 16.29 0.80
C SER A 206 -14.40 15.13 0.83
N PRO A 207 -13.72 14.83 -0.30
CA PRO A 207 -12.66 13.84 -0.34
C PRO A 207 -11.54 14.10 0.68
N GLU A 208 -11.16 15.35 0.90
CA GLU A 208 -10.12 15.76 1.85
C GLU A 208 -10.52 15.40 3.28
N GLU A 209 -11.74 15.74 3.69
CA GLU A 209 -12.24 15.39 5.02
C GLU A 209 -12.35 13.86 5.21
N ALA A 210 -12.70 13.12 4.15
CA ALA A 210 -12.71 11.66 4.18
C ALA A 210 -11.31 11.06 4.36
N LEU A 211 -10.30 11.61 3.68
CA LEU A 211 -8.90 11.22 3.81
C LEU A 211 -8.36 11.55 5.21
N GLU A 212 -8.67 12.71 5.77
CA GLU A 212 -8.31 13.08 7.15
C GLU A 212 -8.91 12.10 8.17
N ASN A 213 -10.18 11.73 7.99
CA ASN A 213 -10.86 10.76 8.85
C ASN A 213 -10.22 9.37 8.77
N PHE A 214 -9.82 8.94 7.57
CA PHE A 214 -9.10 7.68 7.36
C PHE A 214 -7.71 7.69 7.99
N ALA A 215 -6.95 8.78 7.83
CA ALA A 215 -5.63 8.95 8.45
C ALA A 215 -5.74 8.92 9.99
N ARG A 216 -6.73 9.63 10.56
CA ARG A 216 -7.00 9.62 12.00
C ARG A 216 -7.30 8.21 12.51
N PHE A 217 -8.20 7.49 11.84
CA PHE A 217 -8.55 6.12 12.20
C PHE A 217 -7.35 5.17 12.17
N SER A 218 -6.54 5.26 11.10
CA SER A 218 -5.32 4.47 10.98
C SER A 218 -4.34 4.79 12.11
N SER A 219 -4.19 6.07 12.49
CA SER A 219 -3.26 6.50 13.54
C SER A 219 -3.64 6.01 14.95
N GLU A 220 -4.93 5.98 15.27
CA GLU A 220 -5.42 5.55 16.59
C GLU A 220 -5.09 4.08 16.88
N LYS A 221 -5.10 3.24 15.83
CA LYS A 221 -4.75 1.82 15.95
C LYS A 221 -3.26 1.60 16.25
N TYR A 222 -2.40 2.51 15.81
CA TYR A 222 -0.95 2.38 15.96
C TYR A 222 -0.39 2.87 17.30
N ALA A 223 -1.24 3.40 18.20
CA ALA A 223 -0.82 3.97 19.48
C ALA A 223 0.43 4.86 19.38
N ARG A 224 0.66 5.49 18.21
CA ARG A 224 1.75 6.44 18.07
C ARG A 224 1.35 7.62 18.92
N PRO A 225 2.11 7.98 19.96
CA PRO A 225 1.85 9.24 20.62
C PRO A 225 1.94 10.28 19.52
N THR A 226 0.80 10.92 19.20
CA THR A 226 0.75 12.23 18.55
C THR A 226 1.34 13.19 19.56
N ARG A 227 2.63 13.04 19.85
CA ARG A 227 3.37 14.02 20.59
C ARG A 227 3.42 15.17 19.61
N GLU A 228 2.63 16.21 19.90
CA GLU A 228 2.74 17.51 19.25
C GLU A 228 4.16 18.02 19.56
N MET A 229 5.14 17.47 18.85
CA MET A 229 6.48 18.01 18.83
C MET A 229 6.46 19.12 17.79
N PRO A 230 6.97 20.31 18.12
CA PRO A 230 7.17 21.34 17.11
C PRO A 230 7.98 20.73 15.95
N THR A 231 7.60 21.05 14.71
CA THR A 231 8.34 20.60 13.53
C THR A 231 9.77 21.12 13.64
N PRO A 232 10.78 20.24 13.81
CA PRO A 232 12.12 20.69 14.06
C PRO A 232 12.68 21.39 12.82
N ARG A 233 13.43 22.47 13.04
CA ARG A 233 14.14 23.15 11.95
C ARG A 233 15.59 22.73 11.95
N GLY A 234 16.13 22.41 10.78
CA GLY A 234 17.52 22.00 10.67
C GLY A 234 18.15 22.35 9.34
N TRP A 235 19.44 22.04 9.25
CA TRP A 235 20.22 22.06 8.03
C TRP A 235 20.55 20.63 7.60
N CYS A 236 20.60 20.39 6.28
CA CYS A 236 20.91 19.10 5.67
C CYS A 236 21.96 19.32 4.57
N SER A 237 22.99 18.47 4.52
CA SER A 237 24.09 18.60 3.55
C SER A 237 23.70 18.23 2.11
N TRP A 238 22.69 17.37 1.92
CA TRP A 238 22.40 16.70 0.66
C TRP A 238 22.12 17.65 -0.51
N TYR A 239 21.21 18.60 -0.32
CA TYR A 239 20.66 19.42 -1.41
C TYR A 239 21.61 20.55 -1.90
N TYR A 240 22.86 20.55 -1.43
CA TYR A 240 23.90 21.43 -1.94
C TYR A 240 25.18 20.66 -2.29
N TYR A 241 25.66 19.83 -1.35
CA TYR A 241 26.93 19.11 -1.53
C TYR A 241 26.76 17.73 -2.15
N TYR A 242 25.55 17.16 -2.15
CA TYR A 242 25.33 15.74 -2.45
C TYR A 242 26.32 14.89 -1.67
N THR A 243 27.06 13.99 -2.33
CA THR A 243 28.07 13.14 -1.72
C THR A 243 29.44 13.82 -1.54
N GLU A 244 29.64 15.03 -2.05
CA GLU A 244 30.92 15.76 -1.99
C GLU A 244 31.09 16.52 -0.67
N ILE A 245 31.11 15.79 0.44
CA ILE A 245 31.35 16.32 1.80
C ILE A 245 32.64 15.77 2.41
N ASN A 246 33.22 16.55 3.32
CA ASN A 246 34.31 16.13 4.19
C ASN A 246 34.20 16.88 5.54
N GLU A 247 35.08 16.54 6.49
CA GLU A 247 35.08 17.14 7.83
C GLU A 247 35.18 18.69 7.78
N ASP A 248 36.03 19.24 6.91
CA ASP A 248 36.20 20.70 6.79
C ASP A 248 34.93 21.40 6.31
N VAL A 249 34.26 20.85 5.29
CA VAL A 249 32.97 21.36 4.80
C VAL A 249 31.94 21.37 5.92
N ILE A 250 31.83 20.25 6.65
CA ILE A 250 30.86 20.10 7.74
C ILE A 250 31.13 21.08 8.87
N LEU A 251 32.37 21.16 9.35
CA LEU A 251 32.74 22.06 10.46
C LEU A 251 32.58 23.54 10.09
N ASN A 252 32.89 23.92 8.84
CA ASN A 252 32.72 25.30 8.37
C ASN A 252 31.24 25.70 8.31
N ASN A 253 30.36 24.82 7.78
CA ASN A 253 28.92 25.08 7.77
C ASN A 253 28.35 25.13 9.19
N LEU A 254 28.80 24.26 10.10
CA LEU A 254 28.37 24.27 11.49
C LEU A 254 28.70 25.61 12.18
N ARG A 255 29.93 26.11 12.02
CA ARG A 255 30.34 27.43 12.55
C ARG A 255 29.47 28.56 11.98
N LEU A 256 29.29 28.59 10.66
CA LEU A 256 28.49 29.62 10.00
C LEU A 256 27.02 29.61 10.45
N LEU A 257 26.44 28.44 10.67
CA LEU A 257 25.05 28.30 11.12
C LEU A 257 24.89 28.70 12.59
N GLN A 258 25.85 28.40 13.45
CA GLN A 258 25.85 28.88 14.84
C GLN A 258 25.83 30.42 14.90
N GLU A 259 26.54 31.09 14.00
CA GLU A 259 26.57 32.55 13.93
C GLU A 259 25.33 33.14 13.26
N LYS A 260 24.89 32.59 12.12
CA LYS A 260 23.88 33.20 11.25
C LYS A 260 22.45 32.69 11.50
N GLN A 261 22.30 31.49 12.04
CA GLN A 261 21.03 30.79 12.22
C GLN A 261 20.97 30.05 13.57
N PRO A 262 21.17 30.75 14.72
CA PRO A 262 21.25 30.10 16.04
C PRO A 262 19.96 29.42 16.49
N GLY A 263 18.84 29.60 15.77
CA GLY A 263 17.55 28.97 16.06
C GLY A 263 17.31 27.64 15.34
N LEU A 264 18.31 27.09 14.64
CA LEU A 264 18.25 25.74 14.10
C LEU A 264 18.50 24.72 15.22
N GLU A 265 17.68 23.67 15.22
CA GLU A 265 17.68 22.63 16.25
C GLU A 265 18.50 21.41 15.82
N PHE A 266 18.64 21.19 14.50
CA PHE A 266 19.34 20.05 13.93
C PHE A 266 20.38 20.46 12.89
N PHE A 267 21.50 19.75 12.91
CA PHE A 267 22.52 19.77 11.87
C PHE A 267 22.67 18.33 11.37
N GLN A 268 22.13 18.04 10.19
CA GLN A 268 22.09 16.70 9.62
C GLN A 268 23.20 16.55 8.57
N ILE A 269 24.08 15.58 8.80
CA ILE A 269 25.03 15.08 7.80
C ILE A 269 24.31 13.98 7.03
N ASP A 270 24.11 14.17 5.73
CA ASP A 270 23.47 13.22 4.83
C ASP A 270 24.51 12.29 4.18
N ASP A 271 24.09 11.52 3.17
CA ASP A 271 24.93 10.62 2.37
C ASP A 271 26.22 11.32 1.85
N GLY A 272 27.35 10.63 2.01
CA GLY A 272 28.67 11.08 1.58
C GLY A 272 29.76 11.01 2.65
N TYR A 273 29.40 10.83 3.94
CA TYR A 273 30.39 10.73 5.04
C TYR A 273 30.98 9.32 5.17
N GLN A 274 30.18 8.31 4.82
CA GLN A 274 30.57 6.91 4.96
C GLN A 274 31.51 6.50 3.82
N LYS A 275 32.38 5.54 4.11
CA LYS A 275 33.31 4.99 3.13
C LYS A 275 32.61 4.27 1.98
N GLU A 276 31.55 3.52 2.28
CA GLU A 276 30.75 2.74 1.32
C GLU A 276 29.36 2.43 1.93
N ILE A 277 28.36 2.14 1.10
CA ILE A 277 27.03 1.70 1.56
C ILE A 277 27.15 0.40 2.36
N GLY A 278 26.86 0.47 3.66
CA GLY A 278 27.00 -0.64 4.61
C GLY A 278 28.15 -0.47 5.61
N ASP A 279 29.16 0.35 5.29
CA ASP A 279 30.34 0.63 6.13
C ASP A 279 30.15 1.93 6.95
N TRP A 280 29.05 2.00 7.71
CA TRP A 280 28.57 3.24 8.36
C TRP A 280 29.50 3.84 9.44
N LEU A 281 30.52 3.11 9.87
CA LEU A 281 31.47 3.56 10.91
C LEU A 281 32.85 3.90 10.35
N LEU A 282 33.04 3.76 9.03
CA LEU A 282 34.26 4.16 8.32
C LEU A 282 33.96 5.42 7.55
N PHE A 283 34.86 6.41 7.65
CA PHE A 283 34.71 7.70 6.99
C PHE A 283 35.41 7.73 5.63
N ASN A 284 34.91 8.57 4.74
CA ASN A 284 35.44 8.80 3.39
C ASN A 284 36.83 9.48 3.37
#